data_AF-A0A1Y2MGN1-F1
#
_entry.id   AF-A0A1Y2MGN1-F1
#
_cell.length_a   1.000
_cell.length_b   1.000
_cell.length_c   1.000
_cell.angle_alpha   90.00
_cell.angle_beta   90.00
_cell.angle_gamma   90.00
#
_symmetry.space_group_name_H-M   'P 1'
#
loop_
_entity.id
_entity.type
_entity.pdbx_description
1 polymer ?
#
loop_
_entity_poly.entity_id
_entity_poly.type
_entity_poly.pdbx_seq_one_letter_code
_entity_poly.pdbx_strand_id
1 'polypeptide(L)'
;MGKAAPPPEYRDDPDAVSLHTTPDDYTYDDAPEINLPPSYAVSEADAATPRPIHHITPPTTRTDHNNPSFRNGRPQICTTTTAMDPKYDTDPASLEEALHHWATTAPVPLIYIMGTHKETTKRGDKKETHDITDFRIVLNISHYLHPNFSPSDISPMSLVTASNGEKTHRGTILKARAPGYKQDIEVGGTPAPTLKEWTHRFCASSSPLRIFRLRRAVTGLDTTYLQNRLEGLVRSTNYRGTLSITFPVEDENVDVYTSHAVNRWRNTPWICWAFYLSFLWLFSWPILFFVTKRYSVVRAEWPFSAQRSGRKVYTTVSEEQFVDKWGEAIARLALDRYQGLASEETMRSVAARDGRIRASGPLVSSHEGVNNAVGLLAQGFHVASALSTGSGRALNGLAQGLQGGWGYDT
;
A
#
# COMPACT_ATOMS: atom_id res chain seq x y z
N MET A 1 -69.71 27.00 -12.65
CA MET A 1 -69.74 26.14 -13.86
C MET A 1 -68.33 26.16 -14.45
N GLY A 2 -67.62 25.07 -14.74
CA GLY A 2 -67.96 23.65 -14.73
C GLY A 2 -66.85 22.80 -14.09
N LYS A 3 -67.26 21.70 -13.47
CA LYS A 3 -66.41 20.68 -12.84
C LYS A 3 -65.55 19.99 -13.90
N ALA A 4 -64.28 19.72 -13.56
CA ALA A 4 -63.40 18.87 -14.35
C ALA A 4 -63.97 17.44 -14.43
N ALA A 5 -63.97 16.87 -15.64
CA ALA A 5 -64.48 15.53 -15.91
C ALA A 5 -63.56 14.46 -15.28
N PRO A 6 -64.12 13.36 -14.75
CA PRO A 6 -63.34 12.24 -14.23
C PRO A 6 -62.62 11.47 -15.36
N PRO A 7 -61.49 10.80 -15.06
CA PRO A 7 -60.74 10.02 -16.04
C PRO A 7 -61.56 8.83 -16.57
N PRO A 8 -61.31 8.39 -17.82
CA PRO A 8 -62.07 7.31 -18.44
C PRO A 8 -61.88 5.99 -17.70
N GLU A 9 -63.01 5.33 -17.48
CA GLU A 9 -63.16 4.02 -16.84
C GLU A 9 -62.51 2.94 -17.71
N TYR A 10 -61.68 2.11 -17.09
CA TYR A 10 -60.93 1.03 -17.73
C TYR A 10 -61.91 -0.01 -18.28
N ARG A 11 -61.91 -0.19 -19.60
CA ARG A 11 -62.80 -1.12 -20.30
C ARG A 11 -61.99 -2.38 -20.63
N ASP A 12 -62.38 -3.50 -20.05
CA ASP A 12 -61.75 -4.79 -20.29
C ASP A 12 -61.89 -5.16 -21.78
N ASP A 13 -60.75 -5.30 -22.45
CA ASP A 13 -60.63 -5.70 -23.85
C ASP A 13 -60.84 -7.22 -23.91
N PRO A 14 -61.90 -7.74 -24.57
CA PRO A 14 -62.25 -9.16 -24.51
C PRO A 14 -61.26 -10.11 -25.22
N ASP A 15 -60.20 -9.57 -25.84
CA ASP A 15 -59.12 -10.33 -26.49
C ASP A 15 -57.79 -10.28 -25.73
N ALA A 16 -57.78 -9.84 -24.46
CA ALA A 16 -56.60 -9.91 -23.59
C ALA A 16 -56.35 -11.36 -23.13
N VAL A 17 -55.58 -12.11 -23.94
CA VAL A 17 -55.17 -13.48 -23.65
C VAL A 17 -54.29 -13.53 -22.40
N SER A 18 -54.82 -14.11 -21.33
CA SER A 18 -54.11 -14.34 -20.08
C SER A 18 -52.94 -15.32 -20.26
N LEU A 19 -51.74 -14.91 -19.86
CA LEU A 19 -50.50 -15.72 -19.87
C LEU A 19 -50.46 -16.87 -18.83
N HIS A 20 -51.61 -17.26 -18.28
CA HIS A 20 -51.69 -18.24 -17.19
C HIS A 20 -52.84 -19.25 -17.31
N THR A 21 -53.09 -19.73 -18.53
CA THR A 21 -53.87 -20.96 -18.73
C THR A 21 -53.22 -21.77 -19.84
N THR A 22 -52.61 -22.91 -19.49
CA THR A 22 -52.23 -23.98 -20.42
C THR A 22 -53.34 -25.01 -20.40
N PRO A 23 -54.17 -25.14 -21.46
CA PRO A 23 -55.06 -26.27 -21.62
C PRO A 23 -54.24 -27.48 -22.08
N ASP A 24 -54.26 -28.50 -21.23
CA ASP A 24 -53.84 -29.87 -21.53
C ASP A 24 -54.77 -30.45 -22.62
N ASP A 25 -54.32 -30.51 -23.87
CA ASP A 25 -54.57 -31.61 -24.82
C ASP A 25 -54.21 -31.15 -26.24
N TYR A 26 -52.96 -31.39 -26.65
CA TYR A 26 -52.66 -31.67 -28.05
C TYR A 26 -51.65 -32.81 -28.12
N THR A 27 -52.21 -33.98 -28.36
CA THR A 27 -51.53 -35.25 -28.65
C THR A 27 -50.81 -35.11 -29.99
N TYR A 28 -49.48 -34.95 -29.95
CA TYR A 28 -48.64 -35.12 -31.14
C TYR A 28 -48.13 -36.56 -31.16
N ASP A 29 -48.74 -37.35 -32.03
CA ASP A 29 -48.45 -38.75 -32.32
C ASP A 29 -47.61 -38.81 -33.61
N ASP A 30 -46.31 -38.52 -33.49
CA ASP A 30 -45.25 -38.92 -34.44
C ASP A 30 -43.90 -38.25 -34.08
N ALA A 31 -43.07 -38.91 -33.24
CA ALA A 31 -41.61 -38.73 -33.17
C ALA A 31 -40.99 -39.78 -32.22
N PRO A 32 -39.78 -40.30 -32.52
CA PRO A 32 -39.34 -41.66 -32.17
C PRO A 32 -39.05 -41.90 -30.68
N GLU A 33 -39.23 -43.17 -30.29
CA GLU A 33 -39.01 -43.79 -28.96
C GLU A 33 -37.97 -43.07 -28.09
N ILE A 34 -38.46 -42.27 -27.15
CA ILE A 34 -37.65 -41.64 -26.11
C ILE A 34 -37.31 -42.71 -25.07
N ASN A 35 -36.09 -43.21 -25.15
CA ASN A 35 -35.41 -43.94 -24.08
C ASN A 35 -35.65 -43.22 -22.75
N LEU A 36 -36.32 -43.91 -21.82
CA LEU A 36 -36.47 -43.48 -20.44
C LEU A 36 -35.11 -43.05 -19.87
N PRO A 37 -35.03 -41.95 -19.10
CA PRO A 37 -33.78 -41.60 -18.42
C PRO A 37 -33.41 -42.74 -17.46
N PRO A 38 -32.13 -43.16 -17.42
CA PRO A 38 -31.71 -44.25 -16.56
C PRO A 38 -32.04 -43.91 -15.10
N SER A 39 -32.62 -44.87 -14.40
CA SER A 39 -32.73 -44.82 -12.94
C SER A 39 -31.34 -44.65 -12.35
N TYR A 40 -31.26 -43.97 -11.19
CA TYR A 40 -30.03 -43.73 -10.46
C TYR A 40 -29.26 -45.03 -10.20
N ALA A 41 -28.41 -45.39 -11.14
CA ALA A 41 -27.44 -46.45 -11.08
C ALA A 41 -26.10 -45.80 -11.36
N VAL A 42 -25.36 -45.58 -10.26
CA VAL A 42 -23.92 -45.45 -10.13
C VAL A 42 -23.19 -45.58 -11.48
N SER A 43 -22.95 -44.44 -12.11
CA SER A 43 -22.03 -44.33 -13.24
C SER A 43 -20.81 -43.58 -12.75
N GLU A 44 -19.82 -44.35 -12.28
CA GLU A 44 -18.44 -43.90 -12.19
C GLU A 44 -17.95 -43.61 -13.61
N ALA A 45 -18.01 -42.35 -14.02
CA ALA A 45 -17.32 -41.87 -15.20
C ALA A 45 -16.84 -40.44 -14.96
N ASP A 46 -15.52 -40.29 -15.10
CA ASP A 46 -14.76 -39.06 -15.23
C ASP A 46 -15.07 -37.98 -14.20
N ALA A 47 -14.35 -38.10 -13.08
CA ALA A 47 -13.95 -36.97 -12.28
C ALA A 47 -13.32 -35.91 -13.18
N ALA A 48 -14.14 -34.97 -13.65
CA ALA A 48 -13.68 -33.65 -14.03
C ALA A 48 -12.87 -33.17 -12.83
N THR A 49 -11.54 -33.17 -12.97
CA THR A 49 -10.63 -32.61 -12.00
C THR A 49 -11.23 -31.27 -11.56
N PRO A 50 -11.54 -31.08 -10.26
CA PRO A 50 -11.96 -29.79 -9.79
C PRO A 50 -10.87 -28.83 -10.24
N ARG A 51 -11.18 -27.90 -11.15
CA ARG A 51 -10.23 -26.81 -11.42
C ARG A 51 -9.98 -26.20 -10.06
N PRO A 52 -8.73 -26.22 -9.55
CA PRO A 52 -8.46 -25.66 -8.25
C PRO A 52 -8.97 -24.23 -8.31
N ILE A 53 -9.96 -23.92 -7.46
CA ILE A 53 -10.26 -22.54 -7.11
C ILE A 53 -8.96 -22.08 -6.48
N HIS A 54 -8.12 -21.43 -7.29
CA HIS A 54 -6.98 -20.71 -6.78
C HIS A 54 -7.59 -19.57 -5.97
N HIS A 55 -7.77 -19.82 -4.67
CA HIS A 55 -7.80 -18.75 -3.70
C HIS A 55 -6.46 -18.07 -3.85
N ILE A 56 -6.42 -17.05 -4.71
CA ILE A 56 -5.34 -16.09 -4.73
C ILE A 56 -5.40 -15.51 -3.33
N THR A 57 -4.42 -15.85 -2.50
CA THR A 57 -4.27 -15.21 -1.20
C THR A 57 -4.35 -13.71 -1.46
N PRO A 58 -5.18 -12.97 -0.70
CA PRO A 58 -5.24 -11.53 -0.86
C PRO A 58 -3.82 -10.98 -0.85
N PRO A 59 -3.50 -9.99 -1.71
CA PRO A 59 -2.15 -9.44 -1.77
C PRO A 59 -1.68 -9.14 -0.36
N THR A 60 -0.47 -9.61 -0.04
CA THR A 60 0.12 -9.53 1.30
C THR A 60 0.30 -8.09 1.79
N THR A 61 0.10 -7.12 0.90
CA THR A 61 0.10 -5.68 1.16
C THR A 61 -1.27 -5.21 1.62
N ARG A 62 -1.35 -4.70 2.84
CA ARG A 62 -2.58 -4.12 3.43
C ARG A 62 -3.04 -2.85 2.71
N THR A 63 -2.17 -2.22 1.93
CA THR A 63 -2.48 -1.01 1.16
C THR A 63 -2.84 -1.38 -0.27
N ASP A 64 -3.90 -0.76 -0.79
CA ASP A 64 -4.18 -0.80 -2.23
C ASP A 64 -3.23 0.16 -2.96
N HIS A 65 -2.18 -0.41 -3.58
CA HIS A 65 -1.22 0.32 -4.37
C HIS A 65 -1.76 0.75 -5.74
N ASN A 66 -2.91 0.25 -6.19
CA ASN A 66 -3.54 0.75 -7.41
C ASN A 66 -4.29 2.05 -7.16
N ASN A 67 -4.83 2.25 -5.95
CA ASN A 67 -5.49 3.50 -5.57
C ASN A 67 -5.14 3.94 -4.13
N PRO A 68 -3.89 4.38 -3.87
CA PRO A 68 -3.45 4.76 -2.54
C PRO A 68 -3.98 6.15 -2.17
N SER A 69 -4.17 6.36 -0.88
CA SER A 69 -4.36 7.71 -0.34
C SER A 69 -3.03 8.46 -0.32
N PHE A 70 -3.09 9.79 -0.50
CA PHE A 70 -1.92 10.66 -0.49
C PHE A 70 -1.99 11.63 0.68
N ARG A 71 -0.83 11.86 1.31
CA ARG A 71 -0.64 12.89 2.32
C ARG A 71 0.61 13.69 1.97
N ASN A 72 0.46 15.00 1.80
CA ASN A 72 1.55 15.90 1.40
C ASN A 72 2.28 15.43 0.11
N GLY A 73 1.54 14.93 -0.87
CA GLY A 73 2.11 14.42 -2.13
C GLY A 73 2.86 13.09 -2.03
N ARG A 74 2.84 12.42 -0.86
CA ARG A 74 3.41 11.08 -0.67
C ARG A 74 2.31 10.04 -0.49
N PRO A 75 2.46 8.83 -1.05
CA PRO A 75 1.53 7.74 -0.84
C PRO A 75 1.54 7.33 0.65
N GLN A 76 0.36 7.14 1.22
CA GLN A 76 0.21 6.64 2.58
C GLN A 76 0.18 5.11 2.54
N ILE A 77 1.14 4.48 3.20
CA ILE A 77 1.27 3.03 3.29
C ILE A 77 1.08 2.55 4.73
N CYS A 78 0.64 1.30 4.89
CA CYS A 78 0.47 0.66 6.19
C CYS A 78 1.82 0.19 6.76
N THR A 79 2.54 1.07 7.46
CA THR A 79 3.87 0.77 8.01
C THR A 79 3.82 0.01 9.35
N THR A 80 2.73 0.12 10.12
CA THR A 80 2.68 -0.42 11.48
C THR A 80 1.45 -1.30 11.68
N THR A 81 1.67 -2.53 12.15
CA THR A 81 0.65 -3.45 12.63
C THR A 81 0.52 -3.31 14.15
N THR A 82 -0.70 -3.26 14.66
CA THR A 82 -0.95 -3.21 16.11
C THR A 82 -1.38 -4.57 16.63
N ALA A 83 -0.73 -5.05 17.68
CA ALA A 83 -1.12 -6.26 18.41
C ALA A 83 -1.52 -5.90 19.85
N MET A 84 -2.55 -6.54 20.39
CA MET A 84 -3.00 -6.34 21.76
C MET A 84 -3.65 -7.63 22.26
N ASP A 85 -2.97 -8.33 23.16
CA ASP A 85 -3.45 -9.55 23.82
C ASP A 85 -3.06 -9.48 25.31
N PRO A 86 -3.99 -9.74 26.26
CA PRO A 86 -3.68 -9.75 27.68
C PRO A 86 -2.56 -10.72 28.07
N LYS A 87 -2.32 -11.79 27.30
CA LYS A 87 -1.24 -12.75 27.56
C LYS A 87 0.13 -12.10 27.51
N TYR A 88 0.35 -11.15 26.61
CA TYR A 88 1.63 -10.45 26.45
C TYR A 88 1.93 -9.49 27.60
N ASP A 89 0.96 -9.19 28.45
CA ASP A 89 1.13 -8.24 29.55
C ASP A 89 1.78 -8.85 30.79
N THR A 90 1.52 -10.13 31.02
CA THR A 90 1.92 -10.88 32.22
C THR A 90 2.92 -11.99 31.92
N ASP A 91 2.83 -12.63 30.75
CA ASP A 91 3.71 -13.75 30.39
C ASP A 91 4.84 -13.33 29.43
N PRO A 92 6.08 -13.21 29.92
CA PRO A 92 7.23 -12.85 29.07
C PRO A 92 7.58 -13.93 28.05
N ALA A 93 7.26 -15.20 28.30
CA ALA A 93 7.57 -16.29 27.38
C ALA A 93 6.65 -16.24 26.13
N SER A 94 5.35 -16.07 26.34
CA SER A 94 4.38 -15.86 25.24
C SER A 94 4.73 -14.64 24.38
N LEU A 95 5.20 -13.54 25.01
CA LEU A 95 5.63 -12.35 24.27
C LEU A 95 6.91 -12.62 23.45
N GLU A 96 7.87 -13.34 24.02
CA GLU A 96 9.10 -13.73 23.30
C GLU A 96 8.80 -14.60 22.08
N GLU A 97 7.95 -15.62 22.25
CA GLU A 97 7.51 -16.49 21.15
C GLU A 97 6.80 -15.69 20.03
N ALA A 98 5.90 -14.78 20.42
CA ALA A 98 5.20 -13.92 19.46
C ALA A 98 6.16 -12.98 18.70
N LEU A 99 7.16 -12.42 19.38
CA LEU A 99 8.19 -11.59 18.75
C LEU A 99 9.05 -12.38 17.76
N HIS A 100 9.41 -13.62 18.10
CA HIS A 100 10.08 -14.52 17.16
C HIS A 100 9.18 -14.81 15.95
N HIS A 101 7.92 -15.14 16.17
CA HIS A 101 6.97 -15.38 15.08
C HIS A 101 6.83 -14.16 14.15
N TRP A 102 6.62 -12.96 14.69
CA TRP A 102 6.54 -11.75 13.85
C TRP A 102 7.86 -11.35 13.20
N ALA A 103 9.00 -11.75 13.76
CA ALA A 103 10.31 -11.55 13.14
C ALA A 103 10.50 -12.46 11.92
N THR A 104 9.87 -13.65 11.88
CA THR A 104 9.92 -14.57 10.72
C THR A 104 9.18 -14.04 9.50
N THR A 105 8.22 -13.14 9.68
CA THR A 105 7.54 -12.48 8.56
C THR A 105 8.42 -11.37 7.99
N ALA A 106 8.74 -11.43 6.70
CA ALA A 106 9.51 -10.39 6.04
C ALA A 106 8.74 -9.06 5.94
N PRO A 107 9.43 -7.91 6.09
CA PRO A 107 8.84 -6.63 5.72
C PRO A 107 8.61 -6.57 4.20
N VAL A 108 7.76 -5.65 3.75
CA VAL A 108 7.47 -5.48 2.33
C VAL A 108 8.07 -4.16 1.83
N PRO A 109 9.36 -4.16 1.43
CA PRO A 109 9.98 -3.00 0.80
C PRO A 109 9.39 -2.75 -0.59
N LEU A 110 9.07 -1.49 -0.85
CA LEU A 110 8.49 -1.03 -2.11
C LEU A 110 9.39 0.05 -2.73
N ILE A 111 9.36 0.14 -4.06
CA ILE A 111 9.92 1.27 -4.81
C ILE A 111 8.76 2.02 -5.43
N TYR A 112 8.57 3.27 -5.01
CA TYR A 112 7.58 4.17 -5.57
C TYR A 112 8.25 5.15 -6.50
N ILE A 113 7.89 5.13 -7.79
CA ILE A 113 8.38 6.03 -8.82
C ILE A 113 7.20 6.86 -9.30
N MET A 114 7.22 8.17 -9.02
CA MET A 114 6.13 9.08 -9.35
C MET A 114 6.61 10.26 -10.19
N GLY A 115 5.99 10.44 -11.35
CA GLY A 115 6.12 11.65 -12.16
C GLY A 115 4.92 12.56 -11.96
N THR A 116 5.17 13.82 -11.61
CA THR A 116 4.14 14.85 -11.50
C THR A 116 4.49 16.11 -12.28
N HIS A 117 3.49 16.81 -12.83
CA HIS A 117 3.69 18.13 -13.41
C HIS A 117 2.64 19.12 -12.90
N LYS A 118 3.00 20.41 -12.94
CA LYS A 118 2.11 21.51 -12.58
C LYS A 118 1.38 21.99 -13.82
N GLU A 119 0.06 21.83 -13.85
CA GLU A 119 -0.80 22.44 -14.85
C GLU A 119 -1.39 23.73 -14.27
N THR A 120 -1.28 24.85 -14.99
CA THR A 120 -1.92 26.11 -14.58
C THR A 120 -3.13 26.36 -15.47
N THR A 121 -4.33 26.25 -14.90
CA THR A 121 -5.58 26.55 -15.59
C THR A 121 -6.02 27.97 -15.24
N LYS A 122 -6.35 28.77 -16.27
CA LYS A 122 -6.91 30.11 -16.09
C LYS A 122 -8.42 30.03 -16.26
N ARG A 123 -9.17 30.29 -15.18
CA ARG A 123 -10.63 30.37 -15.22
C ARG A 123 -11.03 31.81 -14.85
N GLY A 124 -11.30 32.62 -15.87
CA GLY A 124 -11.54 34.07 -15.69
C GLY A 124 -10.27 34.80 -15.24
N ASP A 125 -10.37 35.60 -14.18
CA ASP A 125 -9.23 36.33 -13.59
C ASP A 125 -8.38 35.50 -12.62
N LYS A 126 -8.83 34.30 -12.24
CA LYS A 126 -8.09 33.43 -11.32
C LYS A 126 -7.23 32.44 -12.10
N LYS A 127 -5.98 32.33 -11.67
CA LYS A 127 -5.04 31.27 -12.08
C LYS A 127 -4.98 30.24 -10.97
N GLU A 128 -5.30 29.00 -11.28
CA GLU A 128 -5.16 27.87 -10.37
C GLU A 128 -4.07 26.94 -10.90
N THR A 129 -3.19 26.49 -10.02
CA THR A 129 -2.13 25.53 -10.36
C THR A 129 -2.45 24.20 -9.71
N HIS A 130 -2.60 23.16 -10.53
CA HIS A 130 -2.93 21.80 -10.13
C HIS A 130 -1.71 20.90 -10.33
N ASP A 131 -1.39 20.08 -9.33
CA ASP A 131 -0.36 19.03 -9.45
C ASP A 131 -1.03 17.76 -10.00
N ILE A 132 -0.65 17.37 -11.22
CA ILE A 132 -1.19 16.20 -11.91
C ILE A 132 -0.14 15.09 -11.90
N THR A 133 -0.59 13.87 -11.58
CA THR A 133 0.27 12.68 -11.62
C THR A 133 0.26 12.09 -13.03
N ASP A 134 1.41 12.09 -13.69
CA ASP A 134 1.56 11.54 -15.04
C ASP A 134 1.63 10.02 -15.01
N PHE A 135 2.47 9.48 -14.12
CA PHE A 135 2.65 8.06 -13.91
C PHE A 135 3.01 7.79 -12.46
N ARG A 136 2.66 6.58 -12.01
CA ARG A 136 2.96 6.07 -10.67
C ARG A 136 3.22 4.59 -10.76
N ILE A 137 4.49 4.22 -10.67
CA ILE A 137 4.92 2.83 -10.76
C ILE A 137 5.31 2.41 -9.34
N VAL A 138 4.66 1.38 -8.84
CA VAL A 138 4.98 0.76 -7.55
C VAL A 138 5.56 -0.61 -7.80
N LEU A 139 6.75 -0.88 -7.29
CA LEU A 139 7.43 -2.16 -7.40
C LEU A 139 7.56 -2.78 -6.02
N ASN A 140 7.08 -4.01 -5.87
CA ASN A 140 7.34 -4.80 -4.68
C ASN A 140 8.67 -5.53 -4.83
N ILE A 141 9.59 -5.33 -3.89
CA ILE A 141 10.92 -5.96 -3.89
C ILE A 141 11.12 -6.91 -2.70
N SER A 142 10.04 -7.33 -2.03
CA SER A 142 10.11 -8.24 -0.88
C SER A 142 10.69 -9.61 -1.22
N HIS A 143 10.44 -10.13 -2.43
CA HIS A 143 10.96 -11.43 -2.88
C HIS A 143 12.49 -11.46 -2.97
N TYR A 144 13.14 -10.31 -3.12
CA TYR A 144 14.60 -10.22 -3.13
C TYR A 144 15.23 -10.36 -1.73
N LEU A 145 14.44 -10.27 -0.66
CA LEU A 145 14.89 -10.51 0.72
C LEU A 145 15.05 -12.00 1.04
N HIS A 146 14.53 -12.88 0.19
CA HIS A 146 14.55 -14.32 0.38
C HIS A 146 15.57 -14.99 -0.54
N PRO A 147 16.52 -15.79 -0.02
CA PRO A 147 17.46 -16.52 -0.85
C PRO A 147 16.71 -17.42 -1.84
N ASN A 148 17.24 -17.51 -3.06
CA ASN A 148 16.64 -18.30 -4.16
C ASN A 148 15.16 -17.95 -4.45
N PHE A 149 14.69 -16.76 -4.04
CA PHE A 149 13.29 -16.35 -4.16
C PHE A 149 12.31 -17.29 -3.45
N SER A 150 12.77 -18.02 -2.42
CA SER A 150 11.94 -18.95 -1.65
C SER A 150 11.38 -18.27 -0.39
N PRO A 151 10.07 -18.01 -0.29
CA PRO A 151 9.47 -17.32 0.86
C PRO A 151 9.67 -18.05 2.20
N SER A 152 9.91 -19.36 2.15
CA SER A 152 10.19 -20.19 3.33
C SER A 152 11.62 -20.07 3.84
N ASP A 153 12.54 -19.55 3.03
CA ASP A 153 13.94 -19.39 3.43
C ASP A 153 14.11 -18.07 4.19
N ILE A 154 14.33 -18.20 5.49
CA ILE A 154 14.46 -17.12 6.47
C ILE A 154 15.91 -17.08 7.02
N SER A 155 16.81 -17.87 6.43
CA SER A 155 18.23 -17.93 6.84
C SER A 155 18.97 -16.58 6.91
N PRO A 156 18.67 -15.55 6.07
CA PRO A 156 19.36 -14.27 6.20
C PRO A 156 18.82 -13.39 7.34
N MET A 157 17.63 -13.70 7.88
CA MET A 157 17.02 -12.87 8.93
C MET A 157 17.77 -13.06 10.26
N SER A 158 18.09 -11.94 10.90
CA SER A 158 18.69 -11.95 12.24
C SER A 158 17.92 -11.06 13.20
N LEU A 159 17.58 -11.59 14.37
CA LEU A 159 16.93 -10.83 15.43
C LEU A 159 17.98 -10.20 16.34
N VAL A 160 18.04 -8.87 16.35
CA VAL A 160 19.04 -8.07 17.05
C VAL A 160 18.36 -7.22 18.13
N THR A 161 19.00 -7.10 19.29
CA THR A 161 18.57 -6.19 20.36
C THR A 161 19.44 -4.93 20.37
N ALA A 162 18.87 -3.83 20.85
CA ALA A 162 19.51 -2.52 20.87
C ALA A 162 20.79 -2.53 21.72
N SER A 163 21.92 -2.16 21.10
CA SER A 163 23.22 -2.07 21.77
C SER A 163 23.20 -1.05 22.90
N ASN A 164 24.02 -1.17 23.93
CA ASN A 164 23.93 -0.28 25.10
C ASN A 164 24.19 1.21 24.79
N GLY A 165 25.06 1.50 23.81
CA GLY A 165 25.34 2.85 23.33
C GLY A 165 24.22 3.47 22.49
N GLU A 166 23.32 2.65 21.94
CA GLU A 166 22.25 3.13 21.06
C GLU A 166 21.18 3.92 21.81
N LYS A 167 20.80 5.08 21.27
CA LYS A 167 19.72 5.91 21.83
C LYS A 167 18.37 5.41 21.35
N THR A 168 17.67 4.66 22.21
CA THR A 168 16.34 4.10 21.90
C THR A 168 15.37 4.21 23.08
N HIS A 169 14.11 3.88 22.89
CA HIS A 169 13.14 3.76 23.97
C HIS A 169 13.37 2.43 24.71
N ARG A 170 13.81 2.49 25.97
CA ARG A 170 14.17 1.31 26.80
C ARG A 170 13.22 1.13 27.99
N GLY A 171 11.92 1.32 27.77
CA GLY A 171 10.94 1.49 28.85
C GLY A 171 10.90 2.92 29.37
N THR A 172 11.16 3.88 28.49
CA THR A 172 11.24 5.31 28.80
C THR A 172 10.33 6.10 27.86
N ILE A 173 9.88 7.28 28.31
CA ILE A 173 9.07 8.19 27.50
C ILE A 173 9.92 8.76 26.35
N LEU A 174 11.14 9.17 26.66
CA LEU A 174 12.13 9.71 25.71
C LEU A 174 13.19 8.67 25.37
N LYS A 175 13.77 8.76 24.17
CA LYS A 175 14.88 7.89 23.75
C LYS A 175 16.11 8.14 24.64
N ALA A 176 16.68 7.08 25.20
CA ALA A 176 17.84 7.13 26.09
C ALA A 176 18.82 5.98 25.77
N ARG A 177 20.09 6.19 26.12
CA ARG A 177 21.11 5.14 26.11
C ARG A 177 20.97 4.26 27.35
N ALA A 178 21.65 3.12 27.39
CA ALA A 178 21.69 2.33 28.61
C ALA A 178 22.30 3.15 29.78
N PRO A 179 21.86 2.92 31.03
CA PRO A 179 22.46 3.58 32.20
C PRO A 179 23.99 3.40 32.22
N GLY A 180 24.72 4.49 32.40
CA GLY A 180 26.20 4.50 32.37
C GLY A 180 26.82 4.84 31.02
N TYR A 181 26.06 4.81 29.91
CA TYR A 181 26.59 5.08 28.57
C TYR A 181 26.31 6.54 28.15
N LYS A 182 27.36 7.36 28.12
CA LYS A 182 27.29 8.79 27.72
C LYS A 182 27.74 9.06 26.28
N GLN A 183 28.55 8.18 25.68
CA GLN A 183 29.09 8.27 24.32
C GLN A 183 29.09 6.88 23.64
N ASP A 184 29.39 6.81 22.34
CA ASP A 184 29.48 5.55 21.57
C ASP A 184 30.70 4.70 21.97
N ILE A 185 31.57 5.23 22.82
CA ILE A 185 32.70 4.52 23.39
C ILE A 185 32.19 3.63 24.53
N GLU A 186 32.43 2.33 24.40
CA GLU A 186 32.04 1.28 25.33
C GLU A 186 32.78 1.42 26.68
N VAL A 187 32.33 2.34 27.52
CA VAL A 187 32.87 2.53 28.87
C VAL A 187 31.96 1.80 29.86
N GLY A 188 32.14 0.47 29.99
CA GLY A 188 31.52 -0.34 31.05
C GLY A 188 30.96 -1.68 30.57
N GLY A 189 31.58 -2.78 30.98
CA GLY A 189 31.36 -4.15 30.48
C GLY A 189 30.07 -4.86 30.89
N THR A 190 28.91 -4.19 30.87
CA THR A 190 27.63 -4.90 30.95
C THR A 190 27.20 -5.36 29.56
N PRO A 191 26.87 -6.65 29.36
CA PRO A 191 26.38 -7.13 28.07
C PRO A 191 25.05 -6.44 27.70
N ALA A 192 24.80 -6.29 26.41
CA ALA A 192 23.51 -5.79 25.94
C ALA A 192 22.40 -6.76 26.38
N PRO A 193 21.25 -6.26 26.91
CA PRO A 193 20.19 -7.15 27.37
C PRO A 193 19.65 -8.01 26.23
N THR A 194 19.45 -9.28 26.53
CA THR A 194 18.85 -10.26 25.61
C THR A 194 17.36 -9.95 25.35
N LEU A 195 16.80 -10.58 24.31
CA LEU A 195 15.36 -10.46 24.02
C LEU A 195 14.51 -10.87 25.23
N LYS A 196 14.83 -12.02 25.83
CA LYS A 196 14.21 -12.52 27.04
C LYS A 196 14.25 -11.52 28.20
N GLU A 197 15.38 -10.85 28.41
CA GLU A 197 15.44 -9.81 29.44
C GLU A 197 14.50 -8.63 29.14
N TRP A 198 14.38 -8.23 27.88
CA TRP A 198 13.48 -7.14 27.49
C TRP A 198 12.01 -7.52 27.67
N THR A 199 11.61 -8.74 27.33
CA THR A 199 10.24 -9.22 27.56
C THR A 199 9.92 -9.29 29.05
N HIS A 200 10.85 -9.81 29.87
CA HIS A 200 10.72 -9.79 31.34
C HIS A 200 10.59 -8.36 31.90
N ARG A 201 11.42 -7.42 31.44
CA ARG A 201 11.34 -6.00 31.86
C ARG A 201 10.02 -5.36 31.44
N PHE A 202 9.51 -5.70 30.25
CA PHE A 202 8.22 -5.22 29.77
C PHE A 202 7.08 -5.68 30.67
N CYS A 203 6.99 -6.98 30.96
CA CYS A 203 5.94 -7.54 31.82
C CYS A 203 6.05 -7.05 33.28
N ALA A 204 7.27 -6.94 33.81
CA ALA A 204 7.53 -6.49 35.19
C ALA A 204 7.29 -4.99 35.43
N SER A 205 7.19 -4.18 34.37
CA SER A 205 6.97 -2.73 34.49
C SER A 205 5.57 -2.42 35.03
N SER A 206 5.48 -1.67 36.14
CA SER A 206 4.21 -1.28 36.79
C SER A 206 3.34 -0.29 36.00
N SER A 207 3.85 0.30 34.92
CA SER A 207 3.08 1.25 34.10
C SER A 207 1.88 0.54 33.41
N PRO A 208 0.66 1.09 33.50
CA PRO A 208 -0.50 0.53 32.81
C PRO A 208 -0.45 0.74 31.30
N LEU A 209 0.23 1.79 30.83
CA LEU A 209 0.38 2.11 29.41
C LEU A 209 1.81 1.80 28.97
N ARG A 210 1.96 0.71 28.23
CA ARG A 210 3.23 0.27 27.66
C ARG A 210 3.03 -0.06 26.17
N ILE A 211 4.07 0.14 25.39
CA ILE A 211 4.14 -0.26 23.98
C ILE A 211 5.49 -0.95 23.77
N PHE A 212 5.45 -2.16 23.22
CA PHE A 212 6.64 -2.89 22.77
C PHE A 212 6.64 -2.92 21.25
N ARG A 213 7.68 -2.37 20.62
CA ARG A 213 7.81 -2.27 19.17
C ARG A 213 8.90 -3.22 18.69
N LEU A 214 8.51 -4.13 17.81
CA LEU A 214 9.41 -4.87 16.94
C LEU A 214 9.53 -4.13 15.61
N ARG A 215 10.74 -3.78 15.19
CA ARG A 215 10.99 -3.18 13.88
C ARG A 215 11.64 -4.20 12.95
N ARG A 216 11.00 -4.50 11.82
CA ARG A 216 11.57 -5.25 10.70
C ARG A 216 12.30 -4.27 9.79
N ALA A 217 13.63 -4.28 9.85
CA ALA A 217 14.47 -3.36 9.11
C ALA A 217 15.08 -4.05 7.89
N VAL A 218 14.92 -3.46 6.71
CA VAL A 218 15.64 -3.89 5.50
C VAL A 218 17.04 -3.27 5.54
N THR A 219 18.08 -4.10 5.63
CA THR A 219 19.47 -3.64 5.74
C THR A 219 20.25 -3.86 4.44
N GLY A 220 21.26 -3.04 4.18
CA GLY A 220 22.17 -3.21 3.04
C GLY A 220 21.59 -2.89 1.65
N LEU A 221 20.37 -2.35 1.54
CA LEU A 221 19.84 -1.82 0.30
C LEU A 221 20.42 -0.42 0.04
N ASP A 222 21.14 -0.23 -1.06
CA ASP A 222 21.60 1.10 -1.47
C ASP A 222 20.47 1.88 -2.17
N THR A 223 19.64 2.54 -1.36
CA THR A 223 18.53 3.36 -1.84
C THR A 223 19.00 4.56 -2.66
N THR A 224 20.17 5.11 -2.34
CA THR A 224 20.72 6.28 -3.05
C THR A 224 21.21 5.93 -4.45
N TYR A 225 21.91 4.81 -4.59
CA TYR A 225 22.33 4.29 -5.89
C TYR A 225 21.11 3.98 -6.77
N LEU A 226 20.14 3.27 -6.20
CA LEU A 226 18.93 2.88 -6.92
C LEU A 226 18.10 4.10 -7.33
N GLN A 227 17.97 5.10 -6.45
CA GLN A 227 17.31 6.37 -6.77
C GLN A 227 17.97 7.08 -7.95
N ASN A 228 19.29 7.29 -7.90
CA ASN A 228 20.01 8.02 -8.94
C ASN A 228 19.93 7.32 -10.29
N ARG A 229 20.04 5.99 -10.29
CA ARG A 229 20.02 5.19 -11.51
C ARG A 229 18.62 5.13 -12.12
N LEU A 230 17.58 4.95 -11.31
CA LEU A 230 16.19 4.99 -11.77
C LEU A 230 15.79 6.39 -12.24
N GLU A 231 16.24 7.45 -11.57
CA GLU A 231 16.05 8.82 -12.04
C GLU A 231 16.70 9.01 -13.42
N GLY A 232 17.96 8.61 -13.61
CA GLY A 232 18.63 8.69 -14.90
C GLY A 232 17.86 7.99 -16.02
N LEU A 233 17.32 6.80 -15.74
CA LEU A 233 16.50 6.03 -16.69
C LEU A 233 15.22 6.76 -17.08
N VAL A 234 14.46 7.25 -16.11
CA VAL A 234 13.21 7.99 -16.39
C VAL A 234 13.51 9.34 -17.07
N ARG A 235 14.61 10.00 -16.74
CA ARG A 235 15.02 11.24 -17.44
C ARG A 235 15.42 10.98 -18.89
N SER A 236 15.99 9.82 -19.19
CA SER A 236 16.36 9.44 -20.56
C SER A 236 15.15 9.30 -21.50
N THR A 237 13.94 9.12 -20.96
CA THR A 237 12.69 9.11 -21.74
C THR A 237 12.19 10.52 -22.12
N ASN A 238 13.00 11.57 -21.85
CA ASN A 238 12.66 12.98 -22.00
C ASN A 238 11.56 13.50 -21.05
N TYR A 239 11.34 12.83 -19.92
CA TYR A 239 10.41 13.32 -18.90
C TYR A 239 10.92 14.61 -18.22
N ARG A 240 10.15 15.70 -18.34
CA ARG A 240 10.51 17.04 -17.83
C ARG A 240 9.80 17.43 -16.52
N GLY A 241 8.89 16.61 -16.02
CA GLY A 241 8.18 16.88 -14.77
C GLY A 241 9.04 16.69 -13.52
N THR A 242 8.39 16.83 -12.37
CA THR A 242 8.96 16.54 -11.05
C THR A 242 8.92 15.04 -10.83
N LEU A 243 10.08 14.44 -10.63
CA LEU A 243 10.23 13.02 -10.33
C LEU A 243 10.46 12.83 -8.82
N SER A 244 9.69 11.93 -8.21
CA SER A 244 9.84 11.53 -6.82
C SER A 244 10.00 10.02 -6.76
N ILE A 245 11.16 9.56 -6.29
CA ILE A 245 11.45 8.14 -6.06
C ILE A 245 11.60 7.93 -4.56
N THR A 246 10.78 7.06 -3.99
CA THR A 246 10.77 6.78 -2.55
C THR A 246 10.79 5.27 -2.29
N PHE A 247 11.32 4.88 -1.13
CA PHE A 247 11.47 3.48 -0.72
C PHE A 247 10.66 3.18 0.54
N PRO A 248 9.31 3.28 0.49
CA PRO A 248 8.49 2.97 1.65
C PRO A 248 8.54 1.47 1.96
N VAL A 249 8.48 1.12 3.25
CA VAL A 249 8.45 -0.27 3.72
C VAL A 249 7.12 -0.51 4.43
N GLU A 250 6.35 -1.45 3.89
CA GLU A 250 5.11 -1.92 4.51
C GLU A 250 5.38 -2.97 5.57
N ASP A 251 4.48 -3.00 6.56
CA ASP A 251 4.59 -3.87 7.73
C ASP A 251 5.99 -3.78 8.36
N GLU A 252 6.60 -2.60 8.38
CA GLU A 252 7.91 -2.38 9.00
C GLU A 252 7.86 -2.61 10.52
N ASN A 253 6.75 -2.30 11.18
CA ASN A 253 6.68 -2.29 12.64
C ASN A 253 5.51 -3.11 13.16
N VAL A 254 5.73 -3.82 14.27
CA VAL A 254 4.68 -4.41 15.08
C VAL A 254 4.70 -3.76 16.45
N ASP A 255 3.65 -3.00 16.75
CA ASP A 255 3.45 -2.35 18.04
C ASP A 255 2.52 -3.22 18.90
N VAL A 256 3.09 -3.84 19.94
CA VAL A 256 2.38 -4.58 20.97
C VAL A 256 1.96 -3.62 22.08
N TYR A 257 0.66 -3.41 22.19
CA TYR A 257 0.06 -2.55 23.21
C TYR A 257 -0.36 -3.37 24.43
N THR A 258 -0.20 -2.81 25.63
CA THR A 258 -0.84 -3.39 26.82
C THR A 258 -2.35 -3.45 26.64
N SER A 259 -3.01 -4.49 27.13
CA SER A 259 -4.46 -4.65 27.12
C SER A 259 -5.14 -3.76 28.15
N HIS A 260 -5.16 -2.46 27.87
CA HIS A 260 -5.83 -1.45 28.69
C HIS A 260 -6.90 -0.73 27.88
N ALA A 261 -8.00 -0.31 28.52
CA ALA A 261 -9.11 0.38 27.85
C ALA A 261 -8.64 1.65 27.11
N VAL A 262 -7.71 2.40 27.70
CA VAL A 262 -7.11 3.59 27.09
C VAL A 262 -6.36 3.26 25.79
N ASN A 263 -5.64 2.14 25.73
CA ASN A 263 -4.97 1.69 24.51
C ASN A 263 -5.98 1.30 23.43
N ARG A 264 -7.09 0.68 23.82
CA ARG A 264 -8.20 0.38 22.91
C ARG A 264 -8.83 1.66 22.36
N TRP A 265 -9.10 2.65 23.23
CA TRP A 265 -9.75 3.90 22.85
C TRP A 265 -8.92 4.73 21.87
N ARG A 266 -7.61 4.84 22.08
CA ARG A 266 -6.74 5.54 21.12
C ARG A 266 -6.58 4.83 19.78
N ASN A 267 -6.89 3.53 19.71
CA ASN A 267 -6.84 2.74 18.48
C ASN A 267 -8.20 2.66 17.78
N THR A 268 -9.29 3.14 18.41
CA THR A 268 -10.62 3.23 17.79
C THR A 268 -10.83 4.60 17.12
N PRO A 269 -10.97 4.66 15.78
CA PRO A 269 -11.00 5.93 15.05
C PRO A 269 -12.12 6.89 15.47
N TRP A 270 -13.32 6.38 15.76
CA TRP A 270 -14.46 7.23 16.13
C TRP A 270 -14.28 7.91 17.50
N ILE A 271 -13.63 7.23 18.46
CA ILE A 271 -13.31 7.82 19.77
C ILE A 271 -12.28 8.93 19.59
N CYS A 272 -11.25 8.71 18.75
CA CYS A 272 -10.29 9.75 18.43
C CYS A 272 -10.96 10.98 17.81
N TRP A 273 -11.91 10.78 16.89
CA TRP A 273 -12.73 11.85 16.34
C TRP A 273 -13.55 12.60 17.39
N ALA A 274 -14.18 11.90 18.33
CA ALA A 274 -14.90 12.54 19.43
C ALA A 274 -13.97 13.41 20.31
N PHE A 275 -12.73 12.96 20.56
CA PHE A 275 -11.71 13.74 21.28
C PHE A 275 -11.25 14.98 20.50
N TYR A 276 -11.19 14.90 19.17
CA TYR A 276 -10.88 16.05 18.32
C TYR A 276 -12.03 17.07 18.33
N LEU A 277 -13.28 16.62 18.18
CA LEU A 277 -14.47 17.48 18.17
C LEU A 277 -14.70 18.17 19.52
N SER A 278 -14.41 17.49 20.63
CA SER A 278 -14.55 18.03 21.99
C SER A 278 -13.33 18.85 22.46
N PHE A 279 -12.31 19.05 21.61
CA PHE A 279 -11.03 19.68 21.96
C PHE A 279 -10.25 19.03 23.12
N LEU A 280 -10.71 17.88 23.64
CA LEU A 280 -10.04 17.13 24.71
C LEU A 280 -8.65 16.65 24.32
N TRP A 281 -8.37 16.57 23.02
CA TRP A 281 -7.06 16.18 22.50
C TRP A 281 -5.90 17.05 23.01
N LEU A 282 -6.15 18.32 23.35
CA LEU A 282 -5.15 19.24 23.90
C LEU A 282 -4.56 18.76 25.23
N PHE A 283 -5.34 18.02 26.03
CA PHE A 283 -4.88 17.46 27.31
C PHE A 283 -4.56 15.98 27.20
N SER A 284 -5.41 15.20 26.51
CA SER A 284 -5.25 13.75 26.47
C SER A 284 -3.98 13.32 25.75
N TRP A 285 -3.57 13.99 24.67
CA TRP A 285 -2.36 13.60 23.92
C TRP A 285 -1.07 13.86 24.70
N PRO A 286 -0.85 15.04 25.32
CA PRO A 286 0.31 15.24 26.20
C PRO A 286 0.32 14.24 27.37
N ILE A 287 -0.82 14.01 28.04
CA ILE A 287 -0.89 13.05 29.14
C ILE A 287 -0.53 11.64 28.66
N LEU A 288 -1.11 11.18 27.55
CA LEU A 288 -0.79 9.88 26.96
C LEU A 288 0.69 9.78 26.59
N PHE A 289 1.28 10.84 26.07
CA PHE A 289 2.71 10.89 25.75
C PHE A 289 3.57 10.67 27.00
N PHE A 290 3.29 11.38 28.10
CA PHE A 290 4.07 11.25 29.33
C PHE A 290 3.78 9.97 30.13
N VAL A 291 2.59 9.38 30.03
CA VAL A 291 2.25 8.14 30.75
C VAL A 291 2.71 6.90 29.98
N THR A 292 2.74 6.94 28.65
CA THR A 292 3.08 5.76 27.83
C THR A 292 4.58 5.44 27.88
N LYS A 293 4.92 4.29 28.44
CA LYS A 293 6.27 3.72 28.39
C LYS A 293 6.50 3.02 27.06
N ARG A 294 7.60 3.32 26.38
CA ARG A 294 7.90 2.76 25.05
C ARG A 294 9.12 1.86 25.13
N TYR A 295 9.08 0.74 24.41
CA TYR A 295 10.18 -0.20 24.23
C TYR A 295 10.39 -0.38 22.73
N SER A 296 11.47 0.16 22.18
CA SER A 296 11.84 0.05 20.76
C SER A 296 13.22 -0.57 20.66
N VAL A 297 13.39 -1.71 21.33
CA VAL A 297 14.69 -2.33 21.60
C VAL A 297 14.98 -3.53 20.71
N VAL A 298 14.02 -4.01 19.92
CA VAL A 298 14.16 -5.22 19.12
C VAL A 298 14.03 -4.88 17.64
N ARG A 299 14.97 -5.39 16.85
CA ARG A 299 14.99 -5.25 15.39
C ARG A 299 15.16 -6.61 14.74
N ALA A 300 14.28 -6.95 13.82
CA ALA A 300 14.48 -8.07 12.91
C ALA A 300 15.14 -7.51 11.65
N GLU A 301 16.41 -7.81 11.45
CA GLU A 301 17.16 -7.36 10.28
C GLU A 301 16.96 -8.33 9.14
N TRP A 302 16.52 -7.80 8.00
CA TRP A 302 16.33 -8.49 6.74
C TRP A 302 17.33 -7.94 5.73
N PRO A 303 18.52 -8.56 5.60
CA PRO A 303 19.55 -8.03 4.74
C PRO A 303 19.19 -8.26 3.27
N PHE A 304 19.12 -7.17 2.51
CA PHE A 304 19.19 -7.19 1.05
C PHE A 304 20.63 -7.46 0.60
N SER A 305 21.58 -6.90 1.34
CA SER A 305 22.99 -7.25 1.28
C SER A 305 23.61 -7.24 2.67
N ALA A 306 24.64 -8.06 2.88
CA ALA A 306 25.40 -8.14 4.10
C ALA A 306 26.90 -8.02 3.81
N GLN A 307 27.61 -7.26 4.64
CA GLN A 307 29.06 -7.17 4.55
C GLN A 307 29.67 -8.39 5.25
N ARG A 308 30.15 -9.39 4.49
CA ARG A 308 30.81 -10.57 5.04
C ARG A 308 32.29 -10.56 4.62
N SER A 309 33.18 -10.52 5.60
CA SER A 309 34.64 -10.52 5.40
C SER A 309 35.13 -9.39 4.47
N GLY A 310 34.57 -8.18 4.62
CA GLY A 310 34.96 -7.03 3.80
C GLY A 310 34.39 -7.01 2.38
N ARG A 311 33.58 -8.01 1.99
CA ARG A 311 32.88 -8.05 0.70
C ARG A 311 31.36 -7.93 0.91
N LYS A 312 30.69 -7.15 0.07
CA LYS A 312 29.23 -7.05 0.02
C LYS A 312 28.69 -8.33 -0.63
N VAL A 313 27.94 -9.12 0.13
CA VAL A 313 27.26 -10.34 -0.33
C VAL A 313 25.77 -10.03 -0.41
N TYR A 314 25.18 -10.27 -1.58
CA TYR A 314 23.77 -10.03 -1.83
C TYR A 314 22.95 -11.28 -1.52
N THR A 315 21.73 -11.09 -1.02
CA THR A 315 20.82 -12.19 -0.71
C THR A 315 20.29 -12.87 -1.97
N THR A 316 20.00 -12.08 -3.00
CA THR A 316 19.50 -12.58 -4.30
C THR A 316 20.19 -11.89 -5.47
N VAL A 317 19.96 -10.59 -5.64
CA VAL A 317 20.48 -9.78 -6.75
C VAL A 317 21.12 -8.51 -6.20
N SER A 318 22.11 -8.01 -6.95
CA SER A 318 22.64 -6.66 -6.70
C SER A 318 21.68 -5.57 -7.19
N GLU A 319 21.83 -4.36 -6.66
CA GLU A 319 21.04 -3.21 -7.12
C GLU A 319 21.30 -2.91 -8.60
N GLU A 320 22.52 -3.13 -9.09
CA GLU A 320 22.88 -3.00 -10.51
C GLU A 320 22.15 -4.03 -11.38
N GLN A 321 22.22 -5.30 -11.02
CA GLN A 321 21.49 -6.36 -11.73
C GLN A 321 19.97 -6.15 -11.72
N PHE A 322 19.43 -5.62 -10.63
CA PHE A 322 18.02 -5.25 -10.55
C PHE A 322 17.66 -4.18 -11.58
N VAL A 323 18.46 -3.11 -11.65
CA VAL A 323 18.27 -2.04 -12.63
C VAL A 323 18.46 -2.57 -14.05
N ASP A 324 19.47 -3.39 -14.32
CA ASP A 324 19.71 -3.90 -15.66
C ASP A 324 18.57 -4.81 -16.13
N LYS A 325 17.98 -5.58 -15.20
CA LYS A 325 16.82 -6.44 -15.50
C LYS A 325 15.55 -5.65 -15.76
N TRP A 326 15.28 -4.59 -14.98
CA TRP A 326 13.97 -3.91 -14.99
C TRP A 326 13.98 -2.48 -15.54
N GLY A 327 15.15 -1.90 -15.76
CA GLY A 327 15.30 -0.49 -16.09
C GLY A 327 14.56 -0.11 -17.37
N GLU A 328 14.64 -0.96 -18.39
CA GLU A 328 13.90 -0.76 -19.64
C GLU A 328 12.38 -0.88 -19.45
N ALA A 329 11.91 -1.85 -18.66
CA ALA A 329 10.50 -2.01 -18.35
C ALA A 329 9.95 -0.78 -17.62
N ILE A 330 10.71 -0.24 -16.65
CA ILE A 330 10.34 0.96 -15.89
C ILE A 330 10.26 2.18 -16.80
N ALA A 331 11.24 2.36 -17.69
CA ALA A 331 11.24 3.46 -18.66
C ALA A 331 10.03 3.39 -19.61
N ARG A 332 9.68 2.19 -20.08
CA ARG A 332 8.49 1.95 -20.92
C ARG A 332 7.19 2.20 -20.15
N LEU A 333 7.07 1.72 -18.90
CA LEU A 333 5.92 1.99 -18.04
C LEU A 333 5.71 3.49 -17.78
N ALA A 334 6.80 4.26 -17.65
CA ALA A 334 6.73 5.71 -17.50
C ALA A 334 6.22 6.39 -18.79
N LEU A 335 6.62 5.90 -19.97
CA LEU A 335 6.10 6.38 -21.27
C LEU A 335 4.63 6.03 -21.46
N ASP A 336 4.22 4.84 -21.03
CA ASP A 336 2.83 4.35 -21.08
C ASP A 336 1.91 5.03 -20.04
N ARG A 337 2.44 5.96 -19.24
CA ARG A 337 1.73 6.66 -18.16
C ARG A 337 1.07 5.71 -17.15
N TYR A 338 1.73 4.58 -16.88
CA TYR A 338 1.19 3.54 -16.01
C TYR A 338 0.95 4.05 -14.58
N GLN A 339 -0.16 3.63 -13.98
CA GLN A 339 -0.51 3.96 -12.60
C GLN A 339 -0.93 2.70 -11.83
N GLY A 340 -0.11 2.25 -10.89
CA GLY A 340 -0.43 1.13 -10.01
C GLY A 340 0.75 0.26 -9.61
N LEU A 341 0.44 -0.92 -9.11
CA LEU A 341 1.41 -1.95 -8.74
C LEU A 341 1.88 -2.70 -9.99
N ALA A 342 3.13 -2.49 -10.38
CA ALA A 342 3.76 -3.23 -11.45
C ALA A 342 4.30 -4.56 -10.90
N SER A 343 3.55 -5.63 -11.15
CA SER A 343 3.99 -7.00 -10.84
C SER A 343 5.17 -7.40 -11.73
N GLU A 344 5.91 -8.43 -11.32
CA GLU A 344 7.02 -8.94 -12.12
C GLU A 344 6.54 -9.41 -13.51
N GLU A 345 5.33 -9.97 -13.59
CA GLU A 345 4.71 -10.38 -14.85
C GLU A 345 4.41 -9.18 -15.76
N THR A 346 3.85 -8.10 -15.22
CA THR A 346 3.64 -6.86 -15.97
C THR A 346 4.96 -6.32 -16.48
N MET A 347 6.00 -6.26 -15.63
CA MET A 347 7.32 -5.81 -16.06
C MET A 347 7.93 -6.70 -17.15
N ARG A 348 7.82 -8.03 -17.03
CA ARG A 348 8.27 -8.98 -18.06
C ARG A 348 7.51 -8.78 -19.37
N SER A 349 6.19 -8.59 -19.30
CA SER A 349 5.35 -8.36 -20.48
C SER A 349 5.73 -7.08 -21.20
N VAL A 350 6.05 -6.02 -20.46
CA VAL A 350 6.46 -4.73 -21.03
C VAL A 350 7.89 -4.79 -21.55
N ALA A 351 8.79 -5.53 -20.91
CA ALA A 351 10.15 -5.78 -21.39
C ALA A 351 10.16 -6.63 -22.66
N ALA A 352 9.33 -7.68 -22.75
CA ALA A 352 9.24 -8.57 -23.91
C ALA A 352 8.62 -7.92 -25.15
N ARG A 353 8.01 -6.73 -25.02
CA ARG A 353 7.55 -5.91 -26.15
C ARG A 353 8.75 -5.31 -26.88
N ASP A 354 9.55 -6.13 -27.54
CA ASP A 354 10.66 -5.66 -28.37
C ASP A 354 10.16 -5.06 -29.71
N GLY A 355 10.62 -3.84 -29.99
CA GLY A 355 11.07 -3.50 -31.34
C GLY A 355 10.11 -2.85 -32.35
N ARG A 356 8.91 -2.37 -32.00
CA ARG A 356 8.11 -1.52 -32.92
C ARG A 356 7.37 -0.39 -32.22
N ILE A 357 8.09 0.70 -31.94
CA ILE A 357 7.45 2.03 -31.96
C ILE A 357 8.10 2.83 -33.10
N ARG A 358 7.75 2.45 -34.33
CA ARG A 358 7.45 3.45 -35.36
C ARG A 358 5.96 3.74 -35.22
N ALA A 359 5.65 4.98 -34.83
CA ALA A 359 4.38 5.68 -34.98
C ALA A 359 3.13 4.81 -35.20
N SER A 360 2.29 4.64 -34.18
CA SER A 360 0.86 4.35 -34.37
C SER A 360 0.07 4.58 -33.08
N GLY A 361 -0.62 5.73 -33.02
CA GLY A 361 -1.95 5.91 -32.39
C GLY A 361 -2.11 5.69 -30.87
N PRO A 362 -3.19 6.24 -30.27
CA PRO A 362 -3.52 6.00 -28.87
C PRO A 362 -4.00 4.55 -28.72
N LEU A 363 -3.20 3.72 -28.07
CA LEU A 363 -3.58 2.35 -27.74
C LEU A 363 -4.47 2.35 -26.50
N VAL A 364 -5.68 1.86 -26.72
CA VAL A 364 -6.73 1.56 -25.75
C VAL A 364 -6.17 0.64 -24.67
N SER A 365 -6.34 1.04 -23.41
CA SER A 365 -6.00 0.21 -22.26
C SER A 365 -6.85 -1.07 -22.28
N SER A 366 -6.22 -2.22 -22.22
CA SER A 366 -6.88 -3.51 -21.99
C SER A 366 -7.33 -3.59 -20.53
N HIS A 367 -8.57 -3.18 -20.26
CA HIS A 367 -9.32 -3.59 -19.09
C HIS A 367 -10.32 -4.65 -19.56
N GLU A 368 -10.06 -5.92 -19.23
CA GLU A 368 -11.07 -6.96 -19.31
C GLU A 368 -12.16 -6.65 -18.27
N GLY A 369 -13.34 -6.33 -18.77
CA GLY A 369 -14.51 -6.04 -17.96
C GLY A 369 -14.93 -4.57 -18.04
N VAL A 370 -16.01 -4.34 -18.79
CA VAL A 370 -16.83 -3.12 -18.78
C VAL A 370 -16.31 -1.96 -19.65
N ASN A 371 -16.68 -1.96 -20.93
CA ASN A 371 -17.46 -0.88 -21.55
C ASN A 371 -17.68 -1.16 -23.05
N ASN A 372 -18.85 -1.71 -23.35
CA ASN A 372 -19.43 -1.67 -24.69
C ASN A 372 -20.23 -0.37 -24.79
N ALA A 373 -20.07 0.35 -25.89
CA ALA A 373 -20.71 1.63 -26.23
C ALA A 373 -20.25 2.87 -25.45
N VAL A 374 -19.35 3.68 -26.05
CA VAL A 374 -19.52 5.12 -26.35
C VAL A 374 -18.33 5.53 -27.23
N GLY A 375 -18.56 5.91 -28.49
CA GLY A 375 -17.46 6.38 -29.34
C GLY A 375 -17.81 6.72 -30.79
N LEU A 376 -19.02 7.25 -31.03
CA LEU A 376 -19.45 7.69 -32.37
C LEU A 376 -20.09 9.09 -32.30
N LEU A 377 -19.50 10.01 -31.53
CA LEU A 377 -19.92 11.42 -31.43
C LEU A 377 -18.75 12.32 -30.97
N ALA A 378 -17.64 12.35 -31.70
CA ALA A 378 -16.54 13.29 -31.41
C ALA A 378 -15.81 13.78 -32.68
N GLN A 379 -16.57 14.06 -33.75
CA GLN A 379 -16.12 14.89 -34.86
C GLN A 379 -17.04 16.10 -34.97
N GLY A 380 -16.67 17.19 -34.30
CA GLY A 380 -17.38 18.44 -34.41
C GLY A 380 -16.91 19.43 -33.36
N PHE A 381 -16.45 20.60 -33.82
CA PHE A 381 -16.06 21.79 -33.07
C PHE A 381 -14.60 21.90 -32.61
N HIS A 382 -13.74 22.23 -33.58
CA HIS A 382 -12.77 23.31 -33.39
C HIS A 382 -13.45 24.65 -33.76
N VAL A 383 -13.11 25.72 -33.04
CA VAL A 383 -12.82 27.10 -33.51
C VAL A 383 -13.16 28.15 -32.44
N ALA A 384 -12.21 29.10 -32.31
CA ALA A 384 -12.22 30.40 -31.63
C ALA A 384 -12.01 30.37 -30.10
N SER A 385 -11.10 31.17 -29.51
CA SER A 385 -10.61 32.49 -29.93
C SER A 385 -9.20 32.76 -29.38
N ALA A 386 -8.36 33.29 -30.27
CA ALA A 386 -7.25 34.16 -29.92
C ALA A 386 -7.75 35.61 -30.08
N LEU A 387 -7.44 36.49 -29.13
CA LEU A 387 -7.19 37.95 -29.24
C LEU A 387 -7.56 38.69 -27.94
N SER A 388 -6.54 39.08 -27.15
CA SER A 388 -6.28 40.47 -26.73
C SER A 388 -5.00 40.47 -25.88
N THR A 389 -3.83 40.78 -26.44
CA THR A 389 -3.18 42.11 -26.47
C THR A 389 -3.47 43.04 -25.29
N GLY A 390 -2.40 43.36 -24.55
CA GLY A 390 -2.05 44.76 -24.28
C GLY A 390 -1.92 45.18 -22.81
N SER A 391 -0.70 45.59 -22.43
CA SER A 391 -0.33 46.57 -21.35
C SER A 391 -0.62 46.16 -19.90
N GLY A 392 0.14 46.52 -18.86
CA GLY A 392 1.34 47.33 -18.68
C GLY A 392 1.71 47.36 -17.17
N ARG A 393 3.02 47.42 -16.90
CA ARG A 393 3.78 47.93 -15.72
C ARG A 393 3.15 48.13 -14.32
N ALA A 394 3.99 47.79 -13.32
CA ALA A 394 4.17 48.37 -11.96
C ALA A 394 3.11 47.97 -10.90
N LEU A 395 3.36 47.65 -9.61
CA LEU A 395 4.43 47.91 -8.62
C LEU A 395 4.27 46.93 -7.42
N ASN A 396 5.34 46.78 -6.60
CA ASN A 396 5.46 46.41 -5.16
C ASN A 396 4.22 45.90 -4.39
N GLY A 397 4.26 44.95 -3.44
CA GLY A 397 5.32 44.33 -2.64
C GLY A 397 4.71 43.79 -1.31
N LEU A 398 5.44 42.88 -0.65
CA LEU A 398 5.39 42.46 0.78
C LEU A 398 4.37 41.43 1.31
N ALA A 399 4.88 40.70 2.32
CA ALA A 399 4.30 39.68 3.22
C ALA A 399 4.18 38.26 2.62
N GLN A 400 5.09 37.29 2.84
CA GLN A 400 5.79 36.80 4.04
C GLN A 400 4.85 36.27 5.14
N GLY A 401 4.87 34.93 5.30
CA GLY A 401 4.65 34.27 6.59
C GLY A 401 3.36 33.46 6.73
N LEU A 402 3.44 32.13 6.56
CA LEU A 402 3.06 31.15 7.60
C LEU A 402 3.29 29.73 7.08
N GLN A 403 4.53 29.29 7.31
CA GLN A 403 5.01 27.92 7.22
C GLN A 403 4.71 27.26 8.58
N GLY A 404 3.91 26.18 8.57
CA GLY A 404 3.48 25.49 9.79
C GLY A 404 3.29 24.00 9.53
N GLY A 405 4.37 23.33 9.14
CA GLY A 405 4.44 21.87 9.04
C GLY A 405 5.11 21.27 10.28
N TRP A 406 4.51 20.22 10.84
CA TRP A 406 5.13 19.29 11.78
C TRP A 406 4.72 17.90 11.30
N GLY A 407 5.59 17.03 10.79
CA GLY A 407 6.95 16.76 11.24
C GLY A 407 6.95 15.39 11.92
N TYR A 408 6.72 14.33 11.14
CA TYR A 408 7.04 12.96 11.53
C TYR A 408 7.97 12.42 10.45
N ASP A 409 9.20 12.11 10.83
CA ASP A 409 10.02 11.07 10.18
C ASP A 409 11.14 10.63 11.14
N THR A 410 11.52 9.35 11.01
CA THR A 410 12.64 8.56 11.58
C THR A 410 12.37 7.51 12.68
#